data_AF-A0A960JZS3-F1
#
_entry.id   AF-A0A960JZS3-F1
#
_cell.length_a   1.000
_cell.length_b   1.000
_cell.length_c   1.000
_cell.angle_alpha   90.00
_cell.angle_beta   90.00
_cell.angle_gamma   90.00
#
_symmetry.space_group_name_H-M   'P 1'
#
loop_
_entity.id
_entity.type
_entity.pdbx_description
1 polymer ?
#
loop_
_entity_poly.entity_id
_entity_poly.type
_entity_poly.pdbx_seq_one_letter_code
_entity_poly.pdbx_strand_id
1 'polypeptide(L)'
;MVGIGCAILVALGVAVIGGLSLWGWKKTKELKDPEARADEVREILGVEQLPEGYNAVLGVKVPWIMEFAILSDREVSLDDDDDDLGDRAFIYFQFLRGKNDEPELRDFFEGRSDDARVLKKHGIDIDVDVEEILGRGVVAVRGGEALYVATRGGLEGKKHDGEGISSIALVQCPGDHRLRVAIWHTPEPETGPTPEAAPLTGTPADAATLERFLGQFSFCE
;
A
#
# COMPACT_ATOMS: atom_id res chain seq x y z
N MET A 1 -4.30 -51.10 8.82
CA MET A 1 -4.46 -49.73 9.36
C MET A 1 -4.21 -48.62 8.32
N VAL A 2 -4.28 -48.90 7.01
CA VAL A 2 -4.05 -47.90 5.94
C VAL A 2 -5.32 -47.07 5.64
N GLY A 3 -6.51 -47.57 5.95
CA GLY A 3 -7.77 -46.89 5.64
C GLY A 3 -8.13 -45.70 6.54
N ILE A 4 -7.73 -45.72 7.82
CA ILE A 4 -8.07 -44.64 8.78
C ILE A 4 -7.23 -43.39 8.49
N GLY A 5 -5.96 -43.55 8.09
CA GLY A 5 -5.08 -42.42 7.76
C GLY A 5 -5.57 -41.62 6.55
N CYS A 6 -6.04 -42.29 5.49
CA CYS A 6 -6.55 -41.62 4.30
C CYS A 6 -7.86 -40.85 4.59
N ALA A 7 -8.76 -41.44 5.37
CA ALA A 7 -10.02 -40.78 5.75
C ALA A 7 -9.78 -39.48 6.54
N ILE A 8 -8.79 -39.47 7.45
CA ILE A 8 -8.43 -38.26 8.22
C ILE A 8 -7.89 -37.17 7.30
N LEU A 9 -6.98 -37.51 6.37
CA LEU A 9 -6.43 -36.52 5.44
C LEU A 9 -7.50 -35.93 4.51
N VAL A 10 -8.42 -36.76 4.03
CA VAL A 10 -9.56 -36.29 3.21
C VAL A 10 -10.46 -35.37 4.03
N ALA A 11 -10.79 -35.75 5.28
CA ALA A 11 -11.62 -34.92 6.16
C ALA A 11 -10.95 -33.56 6.47
N LEU A 12 -9.64 -33.54 6.73
CA LEU A 12 -8.89 -32.30 6.92
C LEU A 12 -8.88 -31.44 5.65
N GLY A 13 -8.66 -32.04 4.49
CA GLY A 13 -8.72 -31.32 3.21
C GLY A 13 -10.08 -30.66 2.97
N VAL A 14 -11.17 -31.39 3.20
CA VAL A 14 -12.54 -30.85 3.07
C VAL A 14 -12.80 -29.75 4.09
N ALA A 15 -12.36 -29.91 5.33
CA ALA A 15 -12.52 -28.89 6.37
C ALA A 15 -11.78 -27.59 6.02
N VAL A 16 -10.55 -27.69 5.49
CA VAL A 16 -9.77 -26.53 5.03
C VAL A 16 -10.48 -25.82 3.87
N ILE A 17 -10.88 -26.56 2.83
CA ILE A 17 -11.55 -25.99 1.65
C ILE A 17 -12.90 -25.34 2.04
N GLY A 18 -13.69 -26.01 2.88
CA GLY A 18 -14.97 -25.49 3.36
C GLY A 18 -14.79 -24.24 4.22
N GLY A 19 -13.77 -24.25 5.10
CA GLY A 19 -13.41 -23.09 5.93
C GLY A 19 -13.01 -21.88 5.10
N LEU A 20 -12.14 -22.06 4.11
CA LEU A 20 -11.72 -20.98 3.19
C LEU A 20 -12.90 -20.44 2.36
N SER A 21 -13.80 -21.31 1.89
CA SER A 21 -14.97 -20.90 1.11
C SER A 21 -15.93 -20.05 1.94
N LEU A 22 -16.22 -20.46 3.18
CA LEU A 22 -17.06 -19.70 4.11
C LEU A 22 -16.40 -18.38 4.52
N TRP A 23 -15.09 -18.40 4.77
CA TRP A 23 -14.33 -17.20 5.10
C TRP A 23 -14.35 -16.19 3.97
N GLY A 24 -14.11 -16.61 2.73
CA GLY A 24 -14.20 -15.77 1.54
C GLY A 24 -15.59 -15.15 1.37
N TRP A 25 -16.66 -15.94 1.53
CA TRP A 25 -18.04 -15.43 1.44
C TRP A 25 -18.42 -14.45 2.57
N LYS A 26 -17.87 -14.64 3.77
CA LYS A 26 -18.07 -13.69 4.87
C LYS A 26 -17.31 -12.39 4.59
N LYS A 27 -16.06 -12.50 4.16
CA LYS A 27 -15.22 -11.34 3.83
C LYS A 27 -15.81 -10.51 2.69
N THR A 28 -16.38 -11.11 1.64
CA THR A 28 -17.04 -10.33 0.58
C THR A 28 -18.24 -9.53 1.07
N LYS A 29 -18.95 -9.99 2.10
CA LYS A 29 -20.02 -9.19 2.73
C LYS A 29 -19.48 -8.08 3.60
N GLU A 30 -18.45 -8.36 4.39
CA GLU A 30 -17.77 -7.36 5.23
C GLU A 30 -17.17 -6.23 4.39
N LEU A 31 -16.61 -6.57 3.21
CA LEU A 31 -16.04 -5.59 2.29
C LEU A 31 -17.10 -4.63 1.71
N LYS A 32 -18.38 -5.00 1.64
CA LYS A 32 -19.44 -4.08 1.17
C LYS A 32 -19.91 -3.11 2.23
N ASP A 33 -19.57 -3.34 3.50
CA ASP A 33 -19.96 -2.48 4.60
C ASP A 33 -18.89 -1.37 4.78
N PRO A 34 -19.22 -0.08 4.54
CA PRO A 34 -18.26 1.01 4.67
C PRO A 34 -17.70 1.15 6.08
N GLU A 35 -18.48 0.86 7.13
CA GLU A 35 -18.01 0.94 8.52
C GLU A 35 -17.00 -0.17 8.80
N ALA A 36 -17.31 -1.40 8.39
CA ALA A 36 -16.40 -2.54 8.57
C ALA A 36 -15.09 -2.36 7.77
N ARG A 37 -15.16 -1.75 6.57
CA ARG A 37 -13.96 -1.38 5.79
C ARG A 37 -13.11 -0.35 6.52
N ALA A 38 -13.73 0.71 7.05
CA ALA A 38 -13.03 1.73 7.79
C ALA A 38 -12.36 1.16 9.04
N ASP A 39 -13.03 0.27 9.77
CA ASP A 39 -12.47 -0.42 10.94
C ASP A 39 -11.25 -1.25 10.59
N GLU A 40 -11.34 -2.08 9.55
CA GLU A 40 -10.23 -2.94 9.10
C GLU A 40 -9.03 -2.11 8.61
N VAL A 41 -9.26 -1.04 7.83
CA VAL A 41 -8.18 -0.14 7.39
C VAL A 41 -7.53 0.58 8.56
N ARG A 42 -8.32 1.05 9.53
CA ARG A 42 -7.80 1.67 10.76
C ARG A 42 -6.95 0.69 11.57
N GLU A 43 -7.39 -0.56 11.68
CA GLU A 43 -6.62 -1.61 12.35
C GLU A 43 -5.29 -1.89 11.63
N ILE A 44 -5.29 -2.02 10.31
CA ILE A 44 -4.09 -2.29 9.51
C ILE A 44 -3.09 -1.14 9.59
N LEU A 45 -3.57 0.10 9.54
CA LEU A 45 -2.73 1.29 9.58
C LEU A 45 -2.36 1.72 11.02
N GLY A 46 -2.99 1.12 12.03
CA GLY A 46 -2.77 1.43 13.44
C GLY A 46 -3.15 2.86 13.80
N VAL A 47 -4.31 3.34 13.31
CA VAL A 47 -4.81 4.70 13.55
C VAL A 47 -6.20 4.72 14.17
N GLU A 48 -6.46 5.68 15.05
CA GLU A 48 -7.80 5.86 15.63
C GLU A 48 -8.77 6.50 14.64
N GLN A 49 -8.26 7.42 13.82
CA GLN A 49 -9.01 8.18 12.81
C GLN A 49 -8.20 8.18 11.52
N LEU A 50 -8.89 8.10 10.38
CA LEU A 50 -8.25 8.21 9.08
C LEU A 50 -7.73 9.64 8.85
N PRO A 51 -6.67 9.83 8.04
CA PRO A 51 -6.21 11.16 7.66
C PRO A 51 -7.33 12.01 7.05
N GLU A 52 -7.31 13.32 7.30
CA GLU A 52 -8.36 14.22 6.83
C GLU A 52 -8.48 14.18 5.29
N GLY A 53 -9.72 14.08 4.81
CA GLY A 53 -10.02 14.02 3.38
C GLY A 53 -9.72 12.67 2.73
N TYR A 54 -9.47 11.61 3.51
CA TYR A 54 -9.35 10.24 3.04
C TYR A 54 -10.48 9.35 3.56
N ASN A 55 -10.92 8.43 2.70
CA ASN A 55 -11.91 7.40 2.95
C ASN A 55 -11.24 6.03 2.81
N ALA A 56 -11.69 5.06 3.61
CA ALA A 56 -11.24 3.68 3.49
C ALA A 56 -11.88 3.01 2.27
N VAL A 57 -11.06 2.60 1.30
CA VAL A 57 -11.53 1.89 0.10
C VAL A 57 -11.56 0.39 0.35
N LEU A 58 -10.44 -0.15 0.84
CA LEU A 58 -10.24 -1.58 1.02
C LEU A 58 -9.24 -1.84 2.14
N GLY A 59 -9.59 -2.73 3.06
CA GLY A 59 -8.70 -3.30 4.05
C GLY A 59 -8.75 -4.82 3.96
N VAL A 60 -7.58 -5.47 3.88
CA VAL A 60 -7.47 -6.92 3.88
C VAL A 60 -6.33 -7.35 4.79
N LYS A 61 -6.67 -8.02 5.89
CA LYS A 61 -5.70 -8.68 6.77
C LYS A 61 -5.80 -10.19 6.65
N VAL A 62 -4.70 -10.81 6.26
CA VAL A 62 -4.53 -12.26 6.31
C VAL A 62 -3.47 -12.55 7.39
N PRO A 63 -3.87 -13.07 8.56
CA PRO A 63 -2.96 -13.28 9.67
C PRO A 63 -1.68 -13.99 9.26
N TRP A 64 -0.54 -13.40 9.63
CA TRP A 64 0.83 -13.88 9.36
C TRP A 64 1.28 -13.87 7.90
N ILE A 65 0.41 -13.59 6.94
CA ILE A 65 0.72 -13.67 5.51
C ILE A 65 0.89 -12.28 4.93
N MET A 66 -0.17 -11.47 4.99
CA MET A 66 -0.20 -10.15 4.36
C MET A 66 -1.21 -9.21 5.01
N GLU A 67 -0.95 -7.92 4.92
CA GLU A 67 -1.89 -6.85 5.24
C GLU A 67 -1.89 -5.85 4.10
N PHE A 68 -3.06 -5.32 3.78
CA PHE A 68 -3.26 -4.43 2.65
C PHE A 68 -4.31 -3.39 2.99
N ALA A 69 -4.00 -2.12 2.74
CA ALA A 69 -4.95 -1.02 2.95
C ALA A 69 -4.88 -0.02 1.80
N ILE A 70 -6.05 0.45 1.36
CA ILE A 70 -6.20 1.55 0.40
C ILE A 70 -7.05 2.65 1.01
N LEU A 71 -6.56 3.88 0.91
CA LEU A 71 -7.30 5.11 1.14
C LEU A 71 -7.46 5.87 -0.18
N SER A 72 -8.59 6.56 -0.33
CA SER A 72 -8.90 7.43 -1.46
C SER A 72 -9.59 8.71 -0.95
N ASP A 73 -9.46 9.82 -1.65
CA ASP A 73 -10.23 11.03 -1.33
C ASP A 73 -11.68 11.03 -1.81
N ARG A 74 -12.09 10.00 -2.56
CA ARG A 74 -13.48 9.73 -2.89
C ARG A 74 -14.00 8.46 -2.20
N GLU A 75 -15.32 8.41 -2.04
CA GLU A 75 -15.98 7.19 -1.60
C GLU A 75 -16.07 6.22 -2.78
N VAL A 76 -15.46 5.05 -2.64
CA VAL A 76 -15.49 4.01 -3.68
C VAL A 76 -16.48 2.92 -3.27
N SER A 77 -17.41 2.62 -4.18
CA SER A 77 -18.31 1.47 -4.09
C SER A 77 -17.64 0.25 -4.72
N LEU A 78 -17.55 -0.86 -3.98
CA LEU A 78 -17.01 -2.12 -4.53
C LEU A 78 -17.99 -2.85 -5.47
N ASP A 79 -19.23 -2.35 -5.58
CA ASP A 79 -20.23 -2.88 -6.51
C ASP A 79 -20.10 -2.26 -7.91
N ASP A 80 -19.42 -1.12 -8.00
CA ASP A 80 -19.13 -0.49 -9.28
C ASP A 80 -17.80 -1.04 -9.80
N ASP A 81 -17.76 -1.46 -11.07
CA ASP A 81 -16.52 -1.83 -11.78
C ASP A 81 -15.62 -0.60 -12.04
N ASP A 82 -15.71 0.44 -11.21
CA ASP A 82 -14.96 1.68 -11.32
C ASP A 82 -13.74 1.63 -10.40
N ASP A 83 -12.58 1.32 -11.00
CA ASP A 83 -11.28 1.26 -10.33
C ASP A 83 -10.70 2.66 -10.02
N ASP A 84 -11.50 3.73 -10.10
CA ASP A 84 -11.05 5.09 -9.85
C ASP A 84 -10.88 5.38 -8.34
N LEU A 85 -9.63 5.63 -7.95
CA LEU A 85 -9.22 5.99 -6.60
C LEU A 85 -9.22 7.51 -6.35
N GLY A 86 -9.74 8.32 -7.28
CA GLY A 86 -9.76 9.77 -7.16
C GLY A 86 -8.39 10.39 -7.31
N ASP A 87 -8.29 11.70 -7.04
CA ASP A 87 -7.05 12.45 -7.26
C ASP A 87 -5.98 12.09 -6.22
N ARG A 88 -6.39 11.65 -5.03
CA ARG A 88 -5.46 11.32 -3.95
C ARG A 88 -5.69 9.91 -3.45
N ALA A 89 -4.64 9.10 -3.55
CA ALA A 89 -4.66 7.72 -3.11
C ALA A 89 -3.50 7.44 -2.15
N PHE A 90 -3.74 6.58 -1.18
CA PHE A 90 -2.70 5.99 -0.35
C PHE A 90 -2.86 4.48 -0.31
N ILE A 91 -1.80 3.76 -0.62
CA ILE A 91 -1.81 2.30 -0.69
C ILE A 91 -0.70 1.76 0.21
N TYR A 92 -1.05 0.85 1.11
CA TYR A 92 -0.13 0.20 2.01
C TYR A 92 -0.14 -1.31 1.83
N PHE A 93 1.05 -1.90 1.77
CA PHE A 93 1.28 -3.33 1.72
C PHE A 93 2.20 -3.75 2.86
N GLN A 94 1.87 -4.87 3.47
CA GLN A 94 2.75 -5.60 4.34
C GLN A 94 2.73 -7.07 3.95
N PHE A 95 3.90 -7.70 3.83
CA PHE A 95 4.01 -9.12 3.55
C PHE A 95 5.28 -9.71 4.18
N LEU A 96 5.34 -11.03 4.32
CA LEU A 96 6.54 -11.71 4.79
C LEU A 96 7.69 -11.47 3.80
N ARG A 97 8.86 -11.07 4.31
CA ARG A 97 10.07 -10.88 3.50
C ARG A 97 10.58 -12.22 2.97
N GLY A 98 10.78 -12.35 1.67
CA GLY A 98 11.52 -13.47 1.10
C GLY A 98 13.03 -13.29 1.26
N LYS A 99 13.78 -14.40 1.29
CA LYS A 99 15.23 -14.41 1.60
C LYS A 99 16.12 -13.63 0.62
N ASN A 100 15.61 -13.32 -0.58
CA ASN A 100 16.39 -12.69 -1.66
C ASN A 100 15.90 -11.28 -2.01
N ASP A 101 14.93 -10.73 -1.28
CA ASP A 101 14.14 -9.58 -1.75
C ASP A 101 14.68 -8.21 -1.31
N GLU A 102 15.68 -8.19 -0.43
CA GLU A 102 16.08 -6.97 0.27
C GLU A 102 17.12 -6.11 -0.46
N PRO A 103 18.18 -6.67 -1.09
CA PRO A 103 19.24 -5.83 -1.64
C PRO A 103 18.75 -4.99 -2.82
N GLU A 104 18.10 -5.60 -3.82
CA GLU A 104 17.68 -4.88 -5.03
C GLU A 104 16.66 -3.79 -4.73
N LEU A 105 15.69 -4.08 -3.87
CA LEU A 105 14.69 -3.11 -3.45
C LEU A 105 15.35 -1.94 -2.71
N ARG A 106 16.24 -2.24 -1.75
CA ARG A 106 16.99 -1.22 -1.02
C ARG A 106 17.88 -0.39 -1.93
N ASP A 107 18.53 -1.01 -2.91
CA ASP A 107 19.36 -0.33 -3.91
C ASP A 107 18.54 0.71 -4.71
N PHE A 108 17.28 0.41 -5.03
CA PHE A 108 16.37 1.36 -5.68
C PHE A 108 16.06 2.58 -4.78
N PHE A 109 15.72 2.34 -3.51
CA PHE A 109 15.43 3.42 -2.56
C PHE A 109 16.66 4.27 -2.22
N GLU A 110 17.85 3.67 -2.16
CA GLU A 110 19.11 4.37 -1.89
C GLU A 110 19.71 5.04 -3.14
N GLY A 111 19.09 4.91 -4.32
CA GLY A 111 19.56 5.49 -5.58
C GLY A 111 20.79 4.79 -6.17
N ARG A 112 21.05 3.54 -5.76
CA ARG A 112 22.04 2.65 -6.40
C ARG A 112 21.48 2.02 -7.70
N SER A 113 20.16 2.08 -7.91
CA SER A 113 19.45 1.72 -9.13
C SER A 113 18.23 2.62 -9.34
N ASP A 114 17.84 2.86 -10.59
CA ASP A 114 16.58 3.54 -10.97
C ASP A 114 15.55 2.54 -11.53
N ASP A 115 15.81 1.22 -11.45
CA ASP A 115 14.94 0.19 -12.02
C ASP A 115 13.67 -0.04 -11.18
N ALA A 116 12.60 0.69 -11.50
CA ALA A 116 11.30 0.55 -10.85
C ALA A 116 10.65 -0.85 -10.99
N ARG A 117 11.11 -1.70 -11.94
CA ARG A 117 10.60 -3.07 -12.10
C ARG A 117 10.88 -3.95 -10.89
N VAL A 118 11.82 -3.54 -10.04
CA VAL A 118 12.11 -4.20 -8.77
C VAL A 118 10.88 -4.24 -7.85
N LEU A 119 10.00 -3.24 -7.92
CA LEU A 119 8.78 -3.17 -7.11
C LEU A 119 7.86 -4.36 -7.44
N LYS A 120 7.55 -4.55 -8.73
CA LYS A 120 6.75 -5.68 -9.22
C LYS A 120 7.39 -7.02 -8.92
N LYS A 121 8.72 -7.12 -9.09
CA LYS A 121 9.48 -8.36 -8.78
C LYS A 121 9.29 -8.81 -7.32
N HIS A 122 9.05 -7.86 -6.41
CA HIS A 122 8.82 -8.14 -4.98
C HIS A 122 7.33 -8.13 -4.59
N GLY A 123 6.42 -8.32 -5.55
CA GLY A 123 4.99 -8.48 -5.28
C GLY A 123 4.23 -7.18 -5.02
N ILE A 124 4.83 -6.04 -5.37
CA ILE A 124 4.14 -4.74 -5.40
C ILE A 124 3.58 -4.61 -6.82
N ASP A 125 2.46 -5.27 -7.08
CA ASP A 125 1.75 -5.28 -8.37
C ASP A 125 0.98 -3.97 -8.59
N ILE A 126 1.68 -2.84 -8.46
CA ILE A 126 1.20 -1.52 -8.86
C ILE A 126 2.06 -1.08 -10.03
N ASP A 127 1.39 -0.79 -11.15
CA ASP A 127 2.00 -0.17 -12.30
C ASP A 127 2.28 1.31 -11.97
N VAL A 128 3.46 1.59 -11.41
CA VAL A 128 3.93 2.97 -11.25
C VAL A 128 4.69 3.34 -12.51
N ASP A 129 4.15 4.27 -13.28
CA ASP A 129 4.88 4.87 -14.39
C ASP A 129 5.80 5.96 -13.82
N VAL A 130 7.10 5.75 -13.95
CA VAL A 130 8.12 6.67 -13.42
C VAL A 130 8.69 7.45 -14.59
N GLU A 131 8.17 8.66 -14.79
CA GLU A 131 8.69 9.58 -15.79
C GLU A 131 9.96 10.28 -15.30
N GLU A 132 9.94 10.73 -14.04
CA GLU A 132 11.04 11.46 -13.41
C GLU A 132 11.11 11.15 -11.91
N ILE A 133 12.33 11.01 -11.38
CA ILE A 133 12.55 10.95 -9.94
C ILE A 133 12.80 12.36 -9.41
N LEU A 134 11.87 12.85 -8.58
CA LEU A 134 11.89 14.18 -7.97
C LEU A 134 12.80 14.24 -6.74
N GLY A 135 12.95 13.12 -6.03
CA GLY A 135 13.76 13.09 -4.82
C GLY A 135 13.83 11.73 -4.16
N ARG A 136 14.81 11.59 -3.26
CA ARG A 136 14.97 10.43 -2.38
C ARG A 136 15.38 10.89 -1.00
N GLY A 137 15.07 10.09 0.01
CA GLY A 137 15.53 10.38 1.35
C GLY A 137 15.04 9.39 2.38
N VAL A 138 15.13 9.82 3.63
CA VAL A 138 14.66 9.09 4.79
C VAL A 138 13.75 10.01 5.58
N VAL A 139 12.58 9.51 5.96
CA VAL A 139 11.65 10.19 6.87
C VAL A 139 11.41 9.34 8.10
N ALA A 140 11.16 10.00 9.23
CA ALA A 140 10.79 9.29 10.45
C ALA A 140 9.34 8.75 10.33
N VAL A 141 9.10 7.57 10.89
CA VAL A 141 7.74 7.04 11.09
C VAL A 141 7.62 6.51 12.52
N ARG A 142 6.41 6.25 12.99
CA ARG A 142 6.22 5.73 14.35
C ARG A 142 6.87 4.35 14.50
N GLY A 143 7.88 4.27 15.37
CA GLY A 143 8.61 3.03 15.66
C GLY A 143 9.70 2.67 14.65
N GLY A 144 10.01 3.51 13.67
CA GLY A 144 11.00 3.20 12.64
C GLY A 144 11.36 4.37 11.73
N GLU A 145 11.90 4.04 10.56
CA GLU A 145 12.23 4.98 9.50
C GLU A 145 11.68 4.48 8.17
N ALA A 146 11.43 5.38 7.22
CA ALA A 146 11.03 5.01 5.87
C ALA A 146 11.99 5.60 4.85
N LEU A 147 12.59 4.74 4.03
CA LEU A 147 13.31 5.18 2.83
C LEU A 147 12.27 5.53 1.78
N TYR A 148 12.35 6.69 1.14
CA TYR A 148 11.38 7.07 0.12
C TYR A 148 12.02 7.45 -1.20
N VAL A 149 11.27 7.23 -2.28
CA VAL A 149 11.53 7.76 -3.62
C VAL A 149 10.26 8.50 -4.06
N ALA A 150 10.42 9.79 -4.34
CA ALA A 150 9.36 10.62 -4.91
C ALA A 150 9.54 10.68 -6.43
N THR A 151 8.47 10.45 -7.17
CA THR A 151 8.45 10.40 -8.63
C THR A 151 7.32 11.26 -9.18
N ARG A 152 7.55 11.84 -10.35
CA ARG A 152 6.50 12.34 -11.25
C ARG A 152 6.12 11.23 -12.22
N GLY A 153 4.83 11.09 -12.47
CA GLY A 153 4.26 10.12 -13.40
C GLY A 153 2.89 9.64 -12.92
N GLY A 154 2.45 8.50 -13.43
CA GLY A 154 1.12 7.94 -13.14
C GLY A 154 1.14 6.77 -12.17
N LEU A 155 0.03 6.60 -11.45
CA LEU A 155 -0.39 5.28 -10.95
C LEU A 155 -1.31 4.67 -12.00
N GLU A 156 -0.78 3.78 -12.83
CA GLU A 156 -1.57 3.09 -13.84
C GLU A 156 -2.48 2.07 -13.14
N GLY A 157 -3.73 2.47 -12.92
CA GLY A 157 -4.85 1.57 -12.67
C GLY A 157 -5.59 1.30 -13.97
N LYS A 158 -6.45 0.27 -14.03
CA LYS A 158 -7.21 -0.06 -15.26
C LYS A 158 -8.04 1.10 -15.84
N LYS A 159 -8.26 2.17 -15.08
CA LYS A 159 -9.02 3.37 -15.48
C LYS A 159 -8.43 4.69 -14.96
N HIS A 160 -7.24 4.69 -14.35
CA HIS A 160 -6.67 5.90 -13.76
C HIS A 160 -5.40 6.27 -14.53
N ASP A 161 -5.52 7.20 -15.48
CA ASP A 161 -4.43 7.85 -16.21
C ASP A 161 -4.13 9.22 -15.57
N GLY A 162 -4.02 9.25 -14.24
CA GLY A 162 -3.74 10.48 -13.49
C GLY A 162 -2.25 10.79 -13.50
N GLU A 163 -1.81 11.78 -14.28
CA GLU A 163 -0.49 12.40 -14.12
C GLU A 163 -0.41 13.05 -12.72
N GLY A 164 0.62 12.73 -11.96
CA GLY A 164 0.77 13.30 -10.63
C GLY A 164 2.13 13.05 -9.99
N ILE A 165 2.14 13.21 -8.67
CA ILE A 165 3.32 13.03 -7.85
C ILE A 165 3.05 11.88 -6.89
N SER A 166 3.92 10.89 -6.92
CA SER A 166 3.87 9.72 -6.06
C SER A 166 5.10 9.67 -5.16
N SER A 167 4.93 9.26 -3.91
CA SER A 167 6.03 8.84 -3.05
C SER A 167 5.85 7.38 -2.70
N ILE A 168 6.86 6.58 -3.03
CA ILE A 168 6.96 5.19 -2.62
C ILE A 168 7.87 5.17 -1.41
N ALA A 169 7.45 4.53 -0.33
CA ALA A 169 8.16 4.49 0.93
C ALA A 169 8.32 3.04 1.42
N LEU A 170 9.56 2.62 1.65
CA LEU A 170 9.94 1.36 2.27
C LEU A 170 10.11 1.56 3.78
N VAL A 171 9.14 1.08 4.56
CA VAL A 171 9.14 1.23 6.02
C VAL A 171 10.00 0.16 6.68
N GLN A 172 10.93 0.61 7.53
CA GLN A 172 11.89 -0.21 8.25
C GLN A 172 11.55 -0.23 9.73
N CYS A 173 11.10 -1.40 10.20
CA CYS A 173 10.76 -1.63 11.60
C CYS A 173 11.87 -2.46 12.27
N PRO A 174 12.54 -1.94 13.32
CA PRO A 174 13.62 -2.66 14.01
C PRO A 174 13.14 -4.00 14.59
N GLY A 175 13.88 -5.08 14.32
CA GLY A 175 13.56 -6.42 14.84
C GLY A 175 12.39 -7.13 14.15
N ASP A 176 11.83 -6.53 13.11
CA ASP A 176 10.74 -7.10 12.32
C ASP A 176 11.25 -7.54 10.93
N HIS A 177 10.75 -8.68 10.45
CA HIS A 177 11.15 -9.30 9.18
C HIS A 177 10.09 -9.18 8.08
N ARG A 178 9.09 -8.32 8.24
CA ARG A 178 8.08 -8.06 7.20
C ARG A 178 8.57 -6.94 6.29
N LEU A 179 8.24 -7.06 5.01
CA LEU A 179 8.39 -6.00 4.04
C LEU A 179 7.15 -5.11 4.13
N ARG A 180 7.35 -3.79 4.23
CA ARG A 180 6.29 -2.79 4.36
C ARG A 180 6.52 -1.70 3.32
N VAL A 181 5.55 -1.53 2.43
CA VAL A 181 5.62 -0.53 1.37
C VAL A 181 4.38 0.32 1.42
N ALA A 182 4.57 1.63 1.41
CA ALA A 182 3.52 2.61 1.31
C ALA A 182 3.69 3.41 0.03
N ILE A 183 2.59 3.70 -0.66
CA ILE A 183 2.57 4.56 -1.84
C ILE A 183 1.57 5.66 -1.57
N TRP A 184 2.00 6.91 -1.68
CA TRP A 184 1.15 8.08 -1.53
C TRP A 184 1.15 8.89 -2.81
N HIS A 185 -0.02 9.09 -3.40
CA HIS A 185 -0.21 9.81 -4.65
C HIS A 185 -1.11 11.02 -4.47
N THR A 186 -0.78 12.09 -5.17
CA THR A 186 -1.56 13.31 -5.29
C THR A 186 -1.45 13.86 -6.71
N PRO A 187 -2.43 14.64 -7.20
CA PRO A 187 -2.30 15.28 -8.50
C PRO A 187 -1.11 16.24 -8.51
N GLU A 188 -0.55 16.51 -9.68
CA GLU A 188 0.47 17.55 -9.79
C GLU A 188 -0.16 18.93 -9.44
N PRO A 189 0.47 19.72 -8.55
CA PRO A 189 -0.06 21.04 -8.23
C PRO A 189 -0.12 21.90 -9.49
N GLU A 190 -1.25 22.60 -9.69
CA GLU A 190 -1.41 23.50 -10.82
C GLU A 190 -0.24 24.50 -10.88
N THR A 191 0.55 24.44 -11.94
CA THR A 191 1.56 25.46 -12.19
C THR A 191 0.83 26.74 -12.56
N GLY A 192 1.17 27.83 -11.86
CA GLY A 192 0.77 29.17 -12.30
C GLY A 192 1.29 29.46 -13.72
N PRO A 193 0.93 30.59 -14.33
CA PRO A 193 1.27 30.93 -15.72
C PRO A 193 2.79 31.07 -16.01
N THR A 194 3.65 30.94 -15.00
CA THR A 194 5.10 31.00 -15.13
C THR A 194 5.72 29.60 -15.09
N PRO A 195 6.57 29.21 -16.07
CA PRO A 195 7.20 27.88 -16.16
C PRO A 195 8.22 27.54 -15.07
N GLU A 196 8.27 28.29 -13.96
CA GLU A 196 9.10 27.90 -12.83
C GLU A 196 8.52 26.61 -12.23
N ALA A 197 9.40 25.65 -11.93
CA ALA A 197 9.02 24.37 -11.36
C ALA A 197 8.01 24.58 -10.22
N ALA A 198 6.85 23.91 -10.32
CA ALA A 198 5.82 24.01 -9.30
C ALA A 198 6.46 23.75 -7.92
N PRO A 199 6.14 24.55 -6.89
CA PRO A 199 6.62 24.25 -5.55
C PRO A 199 6.09 22.86 -5.15
N LEU A 200 7.00 21.93 -4.88
CA LEU A 200 6.67 20.58 -4.38
C LEU A 200 6.17 20.59 -2.92
N THR A 201 6.12 21.77 -2.29
CA THR A 201 5.63 21.93 -0.92
C THR A 201 4.19 21.43 -0.79
N GLY A 202 3.94 20.58 0.19
CA GLY A 202 2.61 20.00 0.41
C GLY A 202 2.28 18.78 -0.44
N THR A 203 3.18 18.33 -1.32
CA THR A 203 3.03 17.09 -2.10
C THR A 203 3.79 15.93 -1.44
N PRO A 204 3.59 14.67 -1.91
CA PRO A 204 4.38 13.52 -1.45
C PRO A 204 5.89 13.64 -1.71
N ALA A 205 6.33 14.57 -2.58
CA ALA A 205 7.74 14.83 -2.82
C ALA A 205 8.40 15.73 -1.77
N ASP A 206 7.62 16.44 -0.95
CA ASP A 206 8.11 17.22 0.19
C ASP A 206 8.31 16.30 1.41
N ALA A 207 9.57 16.08 1.79
CA ALA A 207 9.95 15.20 2.90
C ALA A 207 9.23 15.53 4.21
N ALA A 208 9.07 16.82 4.54
CA ALA A 208 8.44 17.23 5.79
C ALA A 208 6.92 16.96 5.77
N THR A 209 6.32 17.03 4.58
CA THR A 209 4.91 16.69 4.38
C THR A 209 4.69 15.17 4.38
N LEU A 210 5.57 14.42 3.71
CA LEU A 210 5.59 12.95 3.75
C LEU A 210 5.77 12.41 5.17
N GLU A 211 6.73 12.94 5.93
CA GLU A 211 6.96 12.56 7.33
C GLU A 211 5.72 12.80 8.18
N ARG A 212 5.07 13.96 8.03
CA ARG A 212 3.86 14.30 8.78
C ARG A 212 2.69 13.37 8.44
N PHE A 213 2.55 13.01 7.18
CA PHE A 213 1.50 12.11 6.72
C PHE A 213 1.76 10.68 7.20
N LEU A 214 2.94 10.12 6.93
CA LEU A 214 3.30 8.76 7.32
C LEU A 214 3.42 8.58 8.84
N GLY A 215 3.82 9.63 9.56
CA GLY A 215 3.92 9.64 11.02
C GLY A 215 2.58 9.51 11.75
N GLN A 216 1.44 9.58 11.05
CA GLN A 216 0.13 9.31 11.63
C GLN A 216 -0.09 7.82 11.87
N PHE A 217 0.54 6.96 11.06
CA PHE A 217 0.34 5.51 11.06
C PHE A 217 1.30 4.79 12.01
N SER A 218 0.87 3.64 12.53
CA SER A 218 1.65 2.82 13.46
C SER A 218 2.15 1.54 12.78
N PHE A 219 2.93 1.69 11.71
CA PHE A 219 3.38 0.57 10.87
C PHE A 219 4.23 -0.50 11.60
N CYS A 220 4.91 -0.09 12.68
CA CYS A 220 5.87 -0.92 13.41
C CYS A 220 5.37 -1.42 14.77
N GLU A 221 4.09 -1.24 15.09
CA GLU A 221 3.47 -1.65 16.35
C GLU A 221 2.68 -2.97 16.21
#